data_AF-A0A382RHR4-F1
#
_entry.id   AF-A0A382RHR4-F1
#
_cell.length_a   1.000
_cell.length_b   1.000
_cell.length_c   1.000
_cell.angle_alpha   90.00
_cell.angle_beta   90.00
_cell.angle_gamma   90.00
#
_symmetry.space_group_name_H-M   'P 1'
#
loop_
_entity.id
_entity.type
_entity.pdbx_description
1 polymer ?
#
loop_
_entity_poly.entity_id
_entity_poly.type
_entity_poly.pdbx_seq_one_letter_code
_entity_poly.pdbx_strand_id
1 'polypeptide(L)'
;MQQKRNLSQIHTNKTLLNGQLDTPKWWAPTVIVLGIAVVIGLSAIGVMVNKGLGVTGLPRPVYWGLFITTFVFWVGISHAGIMISAILRLTQAEWRRPVTRAAELLTVFSLLTALTFPLMHAGRPWRIIYYIIPY
;
A
#
# COMPACT_ATOMS: atom_id res chain seq x y z
N MET A 1 -35.11 -4.05 -0.26
CA MET A 1 -35.36 -3.55 -1.63
C MET A 1 -34.52 -2.29 -1.84
N GLN A 2 -33.33 -2.42 -2.44
CA GLN A 2 -32.53 -1.24 -2.81
C GLN A 2 -33.07 -0.70 -4.13
N GLN A 3 -33.62 0.51 -4.10
CA GLN A 3 -34.18 1.17 -5.28
C GLN A 3 -33.04 1.49 -6.26
N LYS A 4 -32.87 0.66 -7.31
CA LYS A 4 -31.90 0.92 -8.39
C LYS A 4 -32.34 2.19 -9.11
N ARG A 5 -31.76 3.34 -8.74
CA ARG A 5 -31.96 4.59 -9.49
C ARG A 5 -31.45 4.34 -10.91
N ASN A 6 -32.35 4.28 -11.89
CA ASN A 6 -32.02 4.09 -13.31
C ASN A 6 -31.31 5.35 -13.83
N LEU A 7 -30.03 5.49 -13.50
CA LEU A 7 -29.19 6.56 -14.00
C LEU A 7 -28.76 6.23 -15.44
N SER A 8 -28.83 7.24 -16.31
CA SER A 8 -28.29 7.12 -17.67
C SER A 8 -26.80 6.74 -17.62
N GLN A 9 -26.39 5.82 -18.49
CA GLN A 9 -25.00 5.36 -18.60
C GLN A 9 -24.03 6.52 -18.81
N ILE A 10 -24.43 7.51 -19.61
CA ILE A 10 -23.65 8.72 -19.88
C ILE A 10 -23.40 9.51 -18.60
N HIS A 11 -24.42 9.66 -17.76
CA HIS A 11 -24.31 10.38 -16.49
C HIS A 11 -23.40 9.63 -15.50
N THR A 12 -23.55 8.30 -15.41
CA THR A 12 -22.69 7.45 -14.57
C THR A 12 -21.23 7.53 -15.01
N ASN A 13 -20.97 7.37 -16.31
CA ASN A 13 -19.60 7.46 -16.86
C ASN A 13 -19.00 8.84 -16.62
N LYS A 14 -19.75 9.92 -16.90
CA LYS A 14 -19.28 11.28 -16.65
C LYS A 14 -18.94 11.49 -15.18
N THR A 15 -19.74 10.96 -14.26
CA THR A 15 -19.51 11.10 -12.80
C THR A 15 -18.28 10.32 -12.34
N LEU A 16 -18.09 9.09 -12.83
CA LEU A 16 -16.94 8.25 -12.48
C LEU A 16 -15.63 8.78 -13.10
N LEU A 17 -15.69 9.33 -14.31
CA LEU A 17 -14.55 9.87 -15.03
C LEU A 17 -14.23 11.31 -14.62
N ASN A 18 -15.13 12.01 -13.94
CA ASN A 18 -14.92 13.41 -13.57
C ASN A 18 -13.63 13.60 -12.74
N GLY A 19 -13.38 12.68 -11.79
CA GLY A 19 -12.15 12.73 -10.98
C GLY A 19 -10.87 12.31 -11.72
N GLN A 20 -10.97 11.76 -12.93
CA GLN A 20 -9.84 11.43 -13.80
C GLN A 20 -9.56 12.54 -14.82
N LEU A 21 -10.62 13.18 -15.31
CA LEU A 21 -10.54 14.22 -16.35
C LEU A 21 -10.30 15.62 -15.74
N ASP A 22 -10.89 15.90 -14.58
CA ASP A 22 -10.73 17.17 -13.88
C ASP A 22 -9.95 16.95 -12.57
N THR A 23 -8.75 17.53 -12.48
CA THR A 23 -7.93 17.45 -11.27
C THR A 23 -8.34 18.56 -10.29
N PRO A 24 -8.92 18.24 -9.12
CA PRO A 24 -9.35 19.28 -8.20
C PRO A 24 -8.13 19.96 -7.55
N LYS A 25 -8.25 21.26 -7.24
CA LYS A 25 -7.13 22.08 -6.73
C LYS A 25 -6.48 21.55 -5.44
N TRP A 26 -7.20 20.75 -4.65
CA TRP A 26 -6.69 20.11 -3.42
C TRP A 26 -5.82 18.87 -3.70
N TRP A 27 -5.94 18.26 -4.87
CA TRP A 27 -5.19 17.04 -5.20
C TRP A 27 -3.69 17.29 -5.31
N ALA A 28 -3.29 18.34 -6.06
CA ALA A 28 -1.90 18.70 -6.26
C ALA A 28 -1.12 18.94 -4.94
N PRO A 29 -1.57 19.78 -3.99
CA PRO A 29 -0.84 19.96 -2.73
C PRO A 29 -0.80 18.67 -1.90
N THR A 30 -1.86 17.85 -1.92
CA THR A 30 -1.87 16.57 -1.19
C THR A 30 -0.80 15.61 -1.74
N VAL A 31 -0.71 15.48 -3.07
CA VAL A 31 0.30 14.63 -3.72
C VAL A 31 1.71 15.17 -3.46
N ILE A 32 1.91 16.49 -3.49
CA ILE A 32 3.22 17.09 -3.21
C ILE A 32 3.65 16.79 -1.77
N VAL A 33 2.77 16.99 -0.78
CA VAL A 33 3.09 16.74 0.64
C VAL A 33 3.42 15.27 0.89
N LEU A 34 2.61 14.36 0.34
CA LEU A 34 2.89 12.92 0.45
C LEU A 34 4.16 12.52 -0.31
N GLY A 35 4.41 13.13 -1.47
CA GLY A 35 5.62 12.92 -2.26
C GLY A 35 6.88 13.35 -1.52
N ILE A 36 6.85 14.50 -0.81
CA ILE A 36 7.95 14.94 0.05
C ILE A 36 8.22 13.91 1.16
N ALA A 37 7.18 13.38 1.81
CA ALA A 37 7.33 12.35 2.83
C ALA A 37 8.00 11.07 2.27
N VAL A 38 7.64 10.67 1.04
CA VAL A 38 8.28 9.54 0.35
C VAL A 38 9.76 9.83 0.06
N VAL A 39 10.10 11.02 -0.44
CA VAL A 39 11.49 11.42 -0.71
C VAL A 39 12.33 11.42 0.56
N ILE A 40 11.78 11.93 1.68
CA ILE A 40 12.44 11.88 2.98
C ILE A 40 12.68 10.41 3.38
N GLY A 41 11.68 9.54 3.25
CA GLY A 41 11.81 8.11 3.51
C GLY A 41 12.93 7.46 2.68
N LEU A 42 12.94 7.69 1.37
CA LEU A 42 13.97 7.17 0.46
C LEU A 42 15.37 7.70 0.80
N SER A 43 15.48 8.97 1.19
CA SER A 43 16.77 9.55 1.63
C SER A 43 17.29 8.89 2.92
N ALA A 44 16.41 8.60 3.88
CA ALA A 44 16.76 7.88 5.10
C ALA A 44 17.23 6.45 4.80
N ILE A 45 16.60 5.76 3.84
CA ILE A 45 17.05 4.45 3.36
C ILE A 45 18.45 4.55 2.76
N GLY A 46 18.72 5.56 1.93
CA GLY A 46 20.06 5.79 1.37
C GLY A 46 21.13 5.96 2.45
N VAL A 47 20.84 6.73 3.50
CA VAL A 47 21.73 6.90 4.66
C VAL A 47 21.95 5.57 5.38
N MET A 48 20.90 4.77 5.58
CA MET A 48 20.97 3.47 6.25
C MET A 48 21.75 2.44 5.45
N VAL A 49 21.60 2.42 4.12
CA VAL A 49 22.38 1.54 3.24
C VAL A 49 23.87 1.88 3.31
N ASN A 50 24.22 3.17 3.40
CA ASN A 50 25.62 3.61 3.48
C ASN A 50 26.24 3.39 4.88
N LYS A 51 25.53 3.77 5.94
CA LYS A 51 26.03 3.71 7.34
C LYS A 51 25.74 2.37 8.04
N GLY A 52 24.95 1.51 7.43
CA GLY A 52 24.52 0.22 7.98
C GLY A 52 23.33 0.32 8.93
N LEU A 53 22.78 -0.85 9.32
CA LEU A 53 21.61 -0.96 10.20
C LEU A 53 21.80 -0.39 11.61
N GLY A 54 23.04 -0.11 12.04
CA GLY A 54 23.30 0.46 13.37
C GLY A 54 22.61 1.81 13.60
N VAL A 55 22.33 2.57 12.53
CA VAL A 55 21.64 3.87 12.62
C VAL A 55 20.20 3.76 13.14
N THR A 56 19.60 2.58 13.11
CA THR A 56 18.23 2.35 13.59
C THR A 56 18.17 2.17 15.11
N GLY A 57 19.31 2.12 15.80
CA GLY A 57 19.38 2.00 17.25
C GLY A 57 18.87 0.66 17.80
N LEU A 58 18.86 -0.41 17.00
CA LEU A 58 18.43 -1.74 17.45
C LEU A 58 19.41 -2.29 18.52
N PRO A 59 18.97 -2.44 19.78
CA PRO A 59 19.84 -2.95 20.84
C PRO A 59 19.94 -4.48 20.76
N ARG A 60 21.05 -5.05 21.25
CA ARG A 60 21.12 -6.49 21.49
C ARG A 60 20.42 -6.79 22.83
N PRO A 61 19.55 -7.81 22.94
CA PRO A 61 19.29 -8.90 21.99
C PRO A 61 18.07 -8.70 21.05
N VAL A 62 17.49 -7.50 20.99
CA VAL A 62 16.28 -7.22 20.20
C VAL A 62 16.65 -6.87 18.76
N TYR A 63 16.69 -7.90 17.91
CA TYR A 63 17.05 -7.73 16.50
C TYR A 63 15.88 -7.24 15.64
N TRP A 64 14.63 -7.47 16.05
CA TRP A 64 13.42 -7.13 15.29
C TRP A 64 12.67 -6.00 15.97
N GLY A 65 12.76 -4.81 15.39
CA GLY A 65 12.08 -3.61 15.86
C GLY A 65 11.08 -3.10 14.83
N LEU A 66 11.08 -1.78 14.62
CA LEU A 66 10.09 -1.08 13.81
C LEU A 66 9.91 -1.62 12.39
N PHE A 67 10.97 -2.09 11.71
CA PHE A 67 10.81 -2.58 10.34
C PHE A 67 9.96 -3.84 10.26
N ILE A 68 10.17 -4.81 11.15
CA ILE A 68 9.40 -6.05 11.12
C ILE A 68 7.98 -5.83 11.66
N THR A 69 7.81 -5.01 12.69
CA THR A 69 6.46 -4.69 13.18
C THR A 69 5.65 -3.94 12.11
N THR A 70 6.27 -3.00 11.39
CA THR A 70 5.62 -2.26 10.31
C THR A 70 5.36 -3.15 9.09
N PHE A 71 6.27 -4.07 8.77
CA PHE A 71 6.04 -5.11 7.76
C PHE A 71 4.76 -5.92 8.06
N VAL A 72 4.66 -6.48 9.27
CA VAL A 72 3.50 -7.28 9.68
C VAL A 72 2.22 -6.44 9.68
N PHE A 73 2.30 -5.19 10.11
CA PHE A 73 1.18 -4.25 10.07
C PHE A 73 0.63 -4.07 8.64
N TRP A 74 1.50 -3.78 7.67
CA TRP A 74 1.06 -3.61 6.27
C TRP A 74 0.54 -4.90 5.65
N VAL A 75 1.16 -6.05 5.97
CA VAL A 75 0.63 -7.37 5.55
C VAL A 75 -0.76 -7.61 6.15
N GLY A 76 -1.00 -7.20 7.40
CA GLY A 76 -2.31 -7.27 8.04
C GLY A 76 -3.37 -6.42 7.32
N ILE A 77 -3.02 -5.19 6.91
CA ILE A 77 -3.90 -4.34 6.09
C ILE A 77 -4.25 -5.01 4.75
N SER A 78 -3.26 -5.64 4.11
CA SER A 78 -3.46 -6.38 2.86
C SER A 78 -4.50 -7.51 3.03
N HIS A 79 -4.41 -8.26 4.13
CA HIS A 79 -5.34 -9.35 4.45
C HIS A 79 -6.78 -8.85 4.62
N ALA A 80 -6.96 -7.69 5.25
CA ALA A 80 -8.28 -7.09 5.37
C ALA A 80 -8.91 -6.79 4.00
N GLY A 81 -8.12 -6.29 3.03
CA GLY A 81 -8.61 -6.00 1.68
C GLY A 81 -9.07 -7.25 0.92
N ILE A 82 -8.27 -8.33 0.92
CA ILE A 82 -8.66 -9.59 0.26
C ILE A 82 -9.86 -10.24 0.94
N MET A 83 -9.94 -10.18 2.27
CA MET A 83 -11.04 -10.75 3.04
C MET A 83 -12.37 -10.05 2.72
N ILE A 84 -12.38 -8.72 2.66
CA ILE A 84 -13.56 -7.94 2.27
C ILE A 84 -13.99 -8.29 0.85
N SER A 85 -13.05 -8.35 -0.10
CA SER A 85 -13.35 -8.73 -1.50
C SER A 85 -13.94 -10.14 -1.59
N ALA A 86 -13.34 -11.11 -0.89
CA ALA A 86 -13.78 -12.51 -0.90
C ALA A 86 -15.17 -12.68 -0.26
N ILE A 87 -15.40 -12.12 0.94
CA ILE A 87 -16.68 -12.23 1.65
C ILE A 87 -17.81 -11.59 0.84
N LEU A 88 -17.60 -10.40 0.27
CA LEU A 88 -18.62 -9.73 -0.53
C LEU A 88 -18.94 -10.50 -1.82
N ARG A 89 -17.95 -11.21 -2.38
CA ARG A 89 -18.14 -12.09 -3.53
C ARG A 89 -18.91 -13.36 -3.15
N LEU A 90 -18.55 -14.01 -2.04
CA LEU A 90 -19.21 -15.23 -1.55
C LEU A 90 -20.67 -14.99 -1.15
N THR A 91 -20.95 -13.86 -0.49
CA THR A 91 -22.30 -13.46 -0.07
C THR A 91 -23.16 -12.90 -1.20
N GLN A 92 -22.63 -12.83 -2.43
CA GLN A 92 -23.32 -12.29 -3.61
C GLN A 92 -23.89 -10.88 -3.42
N ALA A 93 -23.28 -10.05 -2.55
CA ALA A 93 -23.75 -8.70 -2.28
C ALA A 93 -23.68 -7.83 -3.55
N GLU A 94 -24.82 -7.37 -4.10
CA GLU A 94 -24.84 -6.61 -5.36
C GLU A 94 -24.15 -5.23 -5.25
N TRP A 95 -24.12 -4.64 -4.06
CA TRP A 95 -23.51 -3.33 -3.78
C TRP A 95 -21.98 -3.36 -3.69
N ARG A 96 -21.34 -4.53 -3.81
CA ARG A 96 -19.89 -4.70 -3.63
C ARG A 96 -19.01 -3.97 -4.63
N ARG A 97 -19.53 -3.62 -5.82
CA ARG A 97 -18.75 -3.16 -6.98
C ARG A 97 -17.75 -2.02 -6.69
N PRO A 98 -18.12 -0.90 -6.05
CA PRO A 98 -17.16 0.16 -5.70
C PRO A 98 -16.21 -0.26 -4.57
N VAL A 99 -16.71 -0.99 -3.56
CA VAL A 99 -15.93 -1.38 -2.37
C VAL A 99 -14.86 -2.41 -2.72
N THR A 100 -15.18 -3.40 -3.56
CA THR A 100 -14.23 -4.42 -4.01
C THR A 100 -13.03 -3.81 -4.74
N ARG A 101 -13.25 -2.80 -5.59
CA ARG A 101 -12.15 -2.10 -6.29
C ARG A 101 -11.25 -1.35 -5.32
N ALA A 102 -11.83 -0.64 -4.35
CA ALA A 102 -11.06 0.06 -3.32
C ALA A 102 -10.27 -0.92 -2.44
N ALA A 103 -10.86 -2.07 -2.09
CA ALA A 103 -10.22 -3.11 -1.31
C ALA A 103 -9.05 -3.77 -2.07
N GLU A 104 -9.21 -4.03 -3.37
CA GLU A 104 -8.13 -4.56 -4.22
C GLU A 104 -6.97 -3.56 -4.33
N LEU A 105 -7.24 -2.27 -4.52
CA LEU A 105 -6.21 -1.23 -4.52
C LEU A 105 -5.49 -1.15 -3.18
N LEU A 106 -6.22 -1.19 -2.06
CA LEU A 106 -5.64 -1.19 -0.72
C LEU A 106 -4.69 -2.38 -0.53
N THR A 107 -5.08 -3.58 -0.96
CA THR A 107 -4.23 -4.79 -0.92
C THR A 107 -2.95 -4.59 -1.73
N VAL A 108 -3.04 -4.09 -2.96
CA VAL A 108 -1.85 -3.90 -3.80
C VAL A 108 -0.88 -2.88 -3.19
N PHE A 109 -1.37 -1.69 -2.79
CA PHE A 109 -0.50 -0.66 -2.22
C PHE A 109 0.08 -1.04 -0.87
N SER A 110 -0.68 -1.73 -0.02
CA SER A 110 -0.18 -2.23 1.26
C SER A 110 0.90 -3.31 1.07
N LEU A 111 0.73 -4.24 0.12
CA LEU A 111 1.76 -5.24 -0.18
C LEU A 111 3.03 -4.62 -0.77
N LEU A 112 2.91 -3.68 -1.71
CA LEU A 112 4.06 -2.96 -2.27
C LEU A 112 4.83 -2.25 -1.16
N THR A 113 4.12 -1.61 -0.23
CA THR A 113 4.72 -0.94 0.93
C THR A 113 5.35 -1.95 1.90
N ALA A 114 4.66 -3.06 2.19
CA ALA A 114 5.16 -4.14 3.05
C ALA A 114 6.49 -4.71 2.54
N LEU A 115 6.60 -4.97 1.24
CA LEU A 115 7.79 -5.55 0.62
C LEU A 115 9.06 -4.71 0.82
N THR A 116 8.92 -3.39 1.01
CA THR A 116 10.08 -2.51 1.25
C THR A 116 10.76 -2.81 2.59
N PHE A 117 10.02 -3.22 3.62
CA PHE A 117 10.54 -3.35 4.98
C PHE A 117 11.51 -4.52 5.19
N PRO A 118 11.25 -5.75 4.68
CA PRO A 118 12.23 -6.83 4.71
C PRO A 118 13.54 -6.47 3.97
N LEU A 119 13.43 -5.76 2.83
CA LEU A 119 14.61 -5.32 2.07
C LEU A 119 15.46 -4.34 2.88
N MET A 120 14.83 -3.38 3.57
CA MET A 120 15.51 -2.46 4.48
C MET A 120 16.11 -3.20 5.68
N HIS A 121 15.36 -4.11 6.29
CA HIS A 121 15.75 -4.81 7.52
C HIS A 121 16.97 -5.72 7.35
N ALA A 122 17.19 -6.29 6.16
CA ALA A 122 18.35 -7.16 5.92
C ALA A 122 19.70 -6.42 5.96
N GLY A 123 19.72 -5.09 5.83
CA GLY A 123 20.92 -4.25 5.85
C GLY A 123 21.84 -4.38 4.63
N ARG A 124 21.74 -5.47 3.88
CA ARG A 124 22.43 -5.70 2.59
C ARG A 124 21.44 -6.21 1.55
N PRO A 125 20.54 -5.34 1.04
CA PRO A 125 19.44 -5.75 0.17
C PRO A 125 19.90 -6.50 -1.09
N TRP A 126 21.07 -6.17 -1.64
CA TRP A 126 21.62 -6.87 -2.82
C TRP A 126 21.86 -8.36 -2.60
N ARG A 127 22.10 -8.83 -1.36
CA ARG A 127 22.30 -10.26 -1.07
C ARG A 127 20.99 -11.04 -1.05
N ILE A 128 19.88 -10.39 -0.75
CA ILE A 128 18.57 -11.05 -0.59
C ILE A 128 18.17 -11.76 -1.89
N ILE A 129 18.34 -11.10 -3.03
CA ILE A 129 17.97 -11.64 -4.35
C ILE A 129 18.77 -12.92 -4.65
N TYR A 130 20.06 -12.94 -4.36
CA TYR A 130 20.93 -14.10 -4.62
C TYR A 130 20.63 -15.31 -3.71
N TYR A 131 20.19 -15.10 -2.47
CA TYR A 131 19.98 -16.19 -1.51
C TYR A 131 18.54 -16.71 -1.43
N ILE A 132 17.55 -15.90 -1.81
CA ILE A 132 16.13 -16.30 -1.72
C ILE A 132 15.66 -17.02 -2.99
N ILE A 133 16.20 -16.68 -4.15
CA ILE A 133 15.80 -17.30 -5.41
C ILE A 133 16.51 -18.65 -5.54
N PRO A 134 15.78 -19.78 -5.63
CA PRO A 134 16.41 -21.07 -5.89
C PRO A 134 17.04 -21.05 -7.29
N TYR A 135 18.30 -21.47 -7.36
CA TYR A 135 19.07 -21.63 -8.60
C TYR A 135 19.01 -23.07 -9.11
#